data_AF-A0A2V7PL84-F1
#
_entry.id   AF-A0A2V7PL84-F1
#
_cell.length_a   1.000
_cell.length_b   1.000
_cell.length_c   1.000
_cell.angle_alpha   90.00
_cell.angle_beta   90.00
_cell.angle_gamma   90.00
#
_symmetry.space_group_name_H-M   'P 1'
#
loop_
_entity.id
_entity.type
_entity.pdbx_description
1 polymer ?
#
loop_
_entity_poly.entity_id
_entity_poly.type
_entity_poly.pdbx_seq_one_letter_code
_entity_poly.pdbx_strand_id
1 'polypeptide(L)'
;MHLAILLALVQAPAPQTPQAPALVDIHDLTPQEYRVSAFILSAPQELKLSAVGAEPWPDRLRNRDERRWQDDEQTTWPAAAWILDARTRAVVWDLRSAETRRESNGLRHFDGTIRLAAGTYEAHYASYPSAFSPFNRDIKDFRDIVRLGRRAKYGGPYVETGLFRQFGITITGAGRSASHDELKAAQGAFTASAIVTVVPDRNSSARKGFEITRPTKVEVYAIGELTLDDELDYGWIMNADTRQRVWSMTYASTDPAGGAAKNRMVHETLQLKPGHYVAYFVSDDSHGPEEWNGVPATDPEFWGLTLRVADAAARTAVKPFEYEPVPQGQTIVSLIGIRDDEMRSAGFALRRPMDVHIYALGEGTRDHMSDYAWIVDEEQHKRVWSMRFEDTEHAGGAEKNRLFDGTMHLAPGNYLVYYKSDGSHSYNDWNGAPPAEARYWGVSVFPASRRLNPADIGPFMRAAGGGPGNDVTVSHLEHMANDEDARATFRLTEATRLRVLAVGEGRDDDMFDYGWIEDGGGRRVWEMKYDETDPAGGADKNRIFDGVITLPAGAYVLRYRSDGSHSYNDWNDDPPDDPESWGIAVFRMTRR
;
A
#
# COMPACT_ATOMS: atom_id res chain seq x y z
N MET A 1 -68.69 -26.74 74.25
CA MET A 1 -68.67 -27.18 72.84
C MET A 1 -69.38 -26.14 72.00
N HIS A 2 -68.66 -25.29 71.27
CA HIS A 2 -69.15 -24.66 70.04
C HIS A 2 -67.94 -24.28 69.17
N LEU A 3 -68.10 -24.59 67.89
CA LEU A 3 -67.11 -24.68 66.82
C LEU A 3 -66.67 -23.28 66.37
N ALA A 4 -65.36 -23.02 66.32
CA ALA A 4 -64.81 -21.85 65.63
C ALA A 4 -64.54 -22.23 64.17
N ILE A 5 -65.24 -21.58 63.24
CA ILE A 5 -65.03 -21.70 61.80
C ILE A 5 -63.90 -20.73 61.41
N LEU A 6 -62.77 -21.26 60.98
CA LEU A 6 -61.70 -20.50 60.32
C LEU A 6 -62.08 -20.33 58.84
N LEU A 7 -62.33 -19.09 58.40
CA LEU A 7 -62.39 -18.76 56.97
C LEU A 7 -60.95 -18.65 56.44
N ALA A 8 -60.53 -19.58 55.59
CA ALA A 8 -59.33 -19.46 54.78
C ALA A 8 -59.66 -18.67 53.51
N LEU A 9 -59.15 -17.43 53.41
CA LEU A 9 -59.10 -16.70 52.14
C LEU A 9 -58.00 -17.32 51.26
N VAL A 10 -58.40 -18.03 50.22
CA VAL A 10 -57.53 -18.44 49.12
C VAL A 10 -57.24 -17.20 48.28
N GLN A 11 -56.03 -16.65 48.38
CA GLN A 11 -55.53 -15.68 47.38
C GLN A 11 -55.27 -16.44 46.08
N ALA A 12 -56.07 -16.16 45.05
CA ALA A 12 -55.78 -16.59 43.70
C ALA A 12 -54.46 -15.93 43.23
N PRO A 13 -53.54 -16.66 42.57
CA PRO A 13 -52.35 -16.06 41.98
C PRO A 13 -52.79 -15.04 40.93
N ALA A 14 -52.21 -13.84 40.98
CA ALA A 14 -52.38 -12.83 39.95
C ALA A 14 -52.01 -13.44 38.58
N PRO A 15 -52.76 -13.15 37.50
CA PRO A 15 -52.39 -13.62 36.17
C PRO A 15 -51.01 -13.05 35.82
N GLN A 16 -50.03 -13.95 35.68
CA GLN A 16 -48.74 -13.59 35.08
C GLN A 16 -49.02 -13.25 33.63
N THR A 17 -48.91 -11.97 33.27
CA THR A 17 -48.85 -11.54 31.88
C THR A 17 -47.76 -12.38 31.18
N PRO A 18 -48.05 -13.09 30.08
CA PRO A 18 -47.02 -13.83 29.37
C PRO A 18 -45.90 -12.86 29.00
N GLN A 19 -44.69 -13.15 29.47
CA GLN A 19 -43.50 -12.40 29.13
C GLN A 19 -43.36 -12.49 27.60
N ALA A 20 -43.38 -11.33 26.92
CA ALA A 20 -43.22 -11.30 25.47
C ALA A 20 -41.94 -12.06 25.09
N PRO A 21 -41.97 -12.92 24.06
CA PRO A 21 -40.80 -13.70 23.68
C PRO A 21 -39.61 -12.77 23.35
N ALA A 22 -38.40 -13.19 23.75
CA ALA A 22 -37.19 -12.49 23.39
C ALA A 22 -37.01 -12.51 21.86
N LEU A 23 -36.85 -11.33 21.27
CA LEU A 23 -36.53 -11.15 19.85
C LEU A 23 -35.06 -11.45 19.57
N VAL A 24 -34.21 -11.06 20.52
CA VAL A 24 -32.78 -11.27 20.53
C VAL A 24 -32.38 -11.68 21.94
N ASP A 25 -31.53 -12.70 22.03
CA ASP A 25 -30.91 -13.15 23.26
C ASP A 25 -29.47 -13.58 22.96
N ILE A 26 -28.51 -12.69 23.25
CA ILE A 26 -27.08 -12.93 23.03
C ILE A 26 -26.39 -12.88 24.38
N HIS A 27 -26.02 -14.04 24.92
CA HIS A 27 -25.34 -14.23 26.21
C HIS A 27 -24.23 -15.28 26.07
N ASP A 28 -23.46 -15.50 27.13
CA ASP A 28 -22.43 -16.53 27.19
C ASP A 28 -21.39 -16.39 26.05
N LEU A 29 -20.99 -15.15 25.76
CA LEU A 29 -19.90 -14.92 24.83
C LEU A 29 -18.57 -15.31 25.47
N THR A 30 -17.75 -16.05 24.74
CA THR A 30 -16.34 -16.20 25.07
C THR A 30 -15.63 -14.87 24.80
N PRO A 31 -14.55 -14.56 25.54
CA PRO A 31 -13.71 -13.44 25.14
C PRO A 31 -13.07 -13.72 23.77
N GLN A 32 -12.93 -12.66 22.98
CA GLN A 32 -12.66 -12.69 21.52
C GLN A 32 -13.78 -13.35 20.70
N GLU A 33 -15.03 -12.98 20.98
CA GLU A 33 -16.20 -13.43 20.22
C GLU A 33 -17.05 -12.26 19.76
N TYR A 34 -17.59 -12.41 18.54
CA TYR A 34 -18.54 -11.51 17.93
C TYR A 34 -19.77 -12.32 17.49
N ARG A 35 -20.97 -11.86 17.89
CA ARG A 35 -22.25 -12.49 17.54
C ARG A 35 -23.22 -11.47 16.99
N VAL A 36 -24.06 -11.91 16.05
CA VAL A 36 -25.14 -11.13 15.45
C VAL A 36 -26.43 -11.93 15.53
N SER A 37 -27.52 -11.23 15.85
CA SER A 37 -28.88 -11.76 15.75
C SER A 37 -29.78 -10.74 15.05
N ALA A 38 -30.66 -11.17 14.17
CA ALA A 38 -31.52 -10.27 13.40
C ALA A 38 -33.00 -10.43 13.77
N PHE A 39 -33.74 -9.32 13.72
CA PHE A 39 -35.17 -9.29 14.04
C PHE A 39 -35.93 -8.31 13.13
N ILE A 40 -37.24 -8.53 13.00
CA ILE A 40 -38.16 -7.75 12.17
C ILE A 40 -39.28 -7.17 13.02
N LEU A 41 -39.55 -5.89 12.79
CA LEU A 41 -40.70 -5.15 13.32
C LEU A 41 -41.65 -4.82 12.17
N SER A 42 -42.91 -5.23 12.28
CA SER A 42 -43.95 -4.94 11.28
C SER A 42 -44.55 -3.54 11.41
N ALA A 43 -44.38 -2.89 12.56
CA ALA A 43 -44.88 -1.55 12.87
C ALA A 43 -43.93 -0.85 13.86
N PRO A 44 -43.91 0.50 13.88
CA PRO A 44 -43.18 1.25 14.87
C PRO A 44 -43.64 0.92 16.29
N GLN A 45 -42.71 0.63 17.20
CA GLN A 45 -43.03 0.19 18.55
C GLN A 45 -41.87 0.45 19.52
N GLU A 46 -42.18 0.34 20.82
CA GLU A 46 -41.17 0.31 21.87
C GLU A 46 -40.71 -1.12 22.13
N LEU A 47 -39.40 -1.28 22.26
CA LEU A 47 -38.76 -2.53 22.65
C LEU A 47 -38.10 -2.33 24.01
N LYS A 48 -38.18 -3.34 24.88
CA LYS A 48 -37.45 -3.36 26.14
C LYS A 48 -36.11 -4.05 25.94
N LEU A 49 -35.04 -3.38 26.34
CA LEU A 49 -33.66 -3.81 26.21
C LEU A 49 -33.02 -3.94 27.60
N SER A 50 -32.28 -5.02 27.78
CA SER A 50 -31.32 -5.17 28.87
C SER A 50 -29.98 -5.54 28.25
N ALA A 51 -28.92 -4.81 28.59
CA ALA A 51 -27.58 -5.08 28.07
C ALA A 51 -26.53 -4.83 29.15
N VAL A 52 -25.51 -5.67 29.19
CA VAL A 52 -24.36 -5.53 30.07
C VAL A 52 -23.12 -5.51 29.21
N GLY A 53 -22.41 -4.39 29.21
CA GLY A 53 -21.11 -4.23 28.55
C GLY A 53 -20.00 -3.94 29.54
N ALA A 54 -18.81 -3.68 29.01
CA ALA A 54 -17.64 -3.34 29.79
C ALA A 54 -16.91 -2.15 29.17
N GLU A 55 -16.52 -1.21 30.01
CA GLU A 55 -15.60 -0.15 29.63
C GLU A 55 -14.14 -0.58 29.91
N PRO A 56 -13.13 0.18 29.48
CA PRO A 56 -11.74 -0.07 29.84
C PRO A 56 -11.53 -0.05 31.37
N TRP A 57 -10.93 -1.10 31.94
CA TRP A 57 -10.68 -1.21 33.39
C TRP A 57 -9.34 -1.90 33.68
N PRO A 58 -8.66 -1.61 34.82
CA PRO A 58 -8.94 -0.49 35.75
C PRO A 58 -8.64 0.87 35.13
N ASP A 59 -9.23 1.96 35.68
CA ASP A 59 -9.07 3.38 35.29
C ASP A 59 -7.61 3.90 35.46
N ARG A 60 -6.59 3.15 35.04
CA ARG A 60 -5.20 3.61 35.04
C ARG A 60 -4.97 4.48 33.80
N LEU A 61 -5.27 5.77 33.93
CA LEU A 61 -4.67 6.80 33.09
C LEU A 61 -3.15 6.69 33.24
N ARG A 62 -2.44 6.25 32.20
CA ARG A 62 -0.98 6.35 32.19
C ARG A 62 -0.57 7.83 32.06
N ASN A 63 0.63 8.17 32.54
CA ASN A 63 1.17 9.51 32.35
C ASN A 63 1.39 9.78 30.85
N ARG A 64 0.92 10.97 30.44
CA ARG A 64 0.96 11.52 29.10
C ARG A 64 2.38 11.95 28.74
N ASP A 65 3.24 11.01 28.40
CA ASP A 65 4.52 11.30 27.76
C ASP A 65 4.76 10.31 26.62
N GLU A 66 4.66 10.85 25.40
CA GLU A 66 5.37 10.52 24.15
C GLU A 66 4.45 10.67 22.92
N ARG A 67 5.01 11.26 21.87
CA ARG A 67 4.32 11.79 20.66
C ARG A 67 3.66 10.72 19.76
N ARG A 68 3.48 9.49 20.24
CA ARG A 68 2.98 8.32 19.48
C ARG A 68 1.81 7.61 20.17
N TRP A 69 1.14 8.28 21.11
CA TRP A 69 0.11 7.69 21.95
C TRP A 69 -1.27 8.25 21.58
N GLN A 70 -2.21 7.38 21.19
CA GLN A 70 -3.59 7.76 20.89
C GLN A 70 -4.45 7.56 22.15
N ASP A 71 -5.14 8.63 22.59
CA ASP A 71 -6.00 8.64 23.77
C ASP A 71 -7.21 7.66 23.65
N ASP A 72 -7.53 7.16 22.46
CA ASP A 72 -8.76 6.44 22.13
C ASP A 72 -8.69 4.90 22.30
N GLU A 73 -7.54 4.26 22.14
CA GLU A 73 -7.38 2.81 22.40
C GLU A 73 -7.68 2.46 23.87
N GLN A 74 -7.29 3.33 24.81
CA GLN A 74 -7.62 3.22 26.23
C GLN A 74 -9.09 3.50 26.54
N THR A 75 -9.85 4.05 25.60
CA THR A 75 -11.30 4.28 25.74
C THR A 75 -12.14 3.22 25.04
N THR A 76 -11.50 2.29 24.30
CA THR A 76 -12.20 1.23 23.57
C THR A 76 -12.86 0.26 24.55
N TRP A 77 -14.18 0.18 24.52
CA TRP A 77 -14.96 -0.73 25.36
C TRP A 77 -14.66 -2.19 25.00
N PRO A 78 -14.14 -3.01 25.92
CA PRO A 78 -13.84 -4.42 25.67
C PRO A 78 -15.07 -5.24 25.31
N ALA A 79 -16.25 -4.82 25.78
CA ALA A 79 -17.51 -5.46 25.40
C ALA A 79 -18.61 -4.44 25.19
N ALA A 80 -19.25 -4.48 24.03
CA ALA A 80 -20.30 -3.55 23.64
C ALA A 80 -21.33 -4.21 22.74
N ALA A 81 -22.55 -3.67 22.80
CA ALA A 81 -23.67 -4.05 21.96
C ALA A 81 -24.17 -2.84 21.18
N TRP A 82 -24.64 -3.06 19.96
CA TRP A 82 -25.26 -2.04 19.14
C TRP A 82 -26.32 -2.64 18.22
N ILE A 83 -27.21 -1.81 17.69
CA ILE A 83 -28.26 -2.21 16.76
C ILE A 83 -28.12 -1.41 15.47
N LEU A 84 -28.05 -2.11 14.35
CA LEU A 84 -28.08 -1.55 13.00
C LEU A 84 -29.46 -1.72 12.36
N ASP A 85 -29.90 -0.71 11.62
CA ASP A 85 -30.96 -0.87 10.62
C ASP A 85 -30.37 -1.52 9.37
N ALA A 86 -30.75 -2.76 9.06
CA ALA A 86 -30.11 -3.58 8.02
C ALA A 86 -30.27 -2.98 6.60
N ARG A 87 -31.28 -2.12 6.39
CA ARG A 87 -31.57 -1.51 5.09
C ARG A 87 -30.80 -0.22 4.86
N THR A 88 -30.54 0.55 5.92
CA THR A 88 -29.89 1.86 5.85
C THR A 88 -28.46 1.85 6.37
N ARG A 89 -28.08 0.80 7.10
CA ARG A 89 -26.83 0.64 7.85
C ARG A 89 -26.62 1.70 8.94
N ALA A 90 -27.69 2.40 9.34
CA ALA A 90 -27.63 3.35 10.43
C ALA A 90 -27.56 2.64 11.80
N VAL A 91 -26.65 3.06 12.65
CA VAL A 91 -26.65 2.69 14.08
C VAL A 91 -27.83 3.37 14.75
N VAL A 92 -28.83 2.59 15.14
CA VAL A 92 -30.07 3.10 15.78
C VAL A 92 -30.04 3.01 17.29
N TRP A 93 -29.09 2.26 17.85
CA TRP A 93 -28.78 2.22 19.28
C TRP A 93 -27.36 1.68 19.50
N ASP A 94 -26.64 2.24 20.47
CA ASP A 94 -25.30 1.80 20.87
C ASP A 94 -25.14 1.93 22.37
N LEU A 95 -24.80 0.83 23.04
CA LEU A 95 -24.60 0.76 24.49
C LEU A 95 -23.62 1.82 25.01
N ARG A 96 -22.59 2.14 24.21
CA ARG A 96 -21.52 3.09 24.58
C ARG A 96 -22.00 4.54 24.63
N SER A 97 -23.07 4.84 23.89
CA SER A 97 -23.72 6.15 23.85
C SER A 97 -24.94 6.26 24.76
N ALA A 98 -25.41 5.13 25.30
CA ALA A 98 -26.61 5.07 26.13
C ALA A 98 -26.33 5.50 27.58
N GLU A 99 -27.37 5.98 28.25
CA GLU A 99 -27.33 6.21 29.70
C GLU A 99 -27.26 4.85 30.42
N THR A 100 -26.12 4.57 31.04
CA THR A 100 -25.82 3.29 31.69
C THR A 100 -25.51 3.46 33.17
N ARG A 101 -25.88 2.47 33.98
CA ARG A 101 -25.40 2.34 35.36
C ARG A 101 -24.00 1.73 35.34
N ARG A 102 -23.02 2.49 35.83
CA ARG A 102 -21.64 2.04 36.00
C ARG A 102 -21.45 1.30 37.32
N GLU A 103 -20.71 0.19 37.28
CA GLU A 103 -20.23 -0.52 38.47
C GLU A 103 -18.73 -0.26 38.72
N SER A 104 -18.27 -0.46 39.96
CA SER A 104 -16.86 -0.22 40.34
C SER A 104 -15.86 -1.19 39.71
N ASN A 105 -16.36 -2.30 39.17
CA ASN A 105 -15.61 -3.32 38.42
C ASN A 105 -15.54 -3.03 36.91
N GLY A 106 -16.06 -1.88 36.46
CA GLY A 106 -16.06 -1.44 35.05
C GLY A 106 -17.22 -1.97 34.20
N LEU A 107 -18.13 -2.76 34.77
CA LEU A 107 -19.36 -3.17 34.07
C LEU A 107 -20.32 -1.98 33.88
N ARG A 108 -21.03 -2.02 32.76
CA ARG A 108 -21.97 -0.99 32.32
C ARG A 108 -23.30 -1.65 32.00
N HIS A 109 -24.33 -1.31 32.78
CA HIS A 109 -25.67 -1.89 32.65
C HIS A 109 -26.63 -0.90 32.01
N PHE A 110 -27.34 -1.35 30.99
CA PHE A 110 -28.47 -0.66 30.40
C PHE A 110 -29.73 -1.49 30.64
N ASP A 111 -30.77 -0.86 31.20
CA ASP A 111 -32.10 -1.43 31.32
C ASP A 111 -33.11 -0.33 30.98
N GLY A 112 -33.73 -0.43 29.80
CA GLY A 112 -34.54 0.65 29.28
C GLY A 112 -35.41 0.25 28.09
N THR A 113 -36.01 1.24 27.45
CA THR A 113 -36.79 1.07 26.23
C THR A 113 -36.21 1.90 25.10
N ILE A 114 -36.31 1.38 23.88
CA ILE A 114 -36.00 2.11 22.64
C ILE A 114 -37.22 2.08 21.73
N ARG A 115 -37.41 3.13 20.94
CA ARG A 115 -38.47 3.19 19.93
C ARG A 115 -37.87 3.02 18.55
N LEU A 116 -38.25 1.95 17.86
CA LEU A 116 -37.81 1.67 16.49
C LEU A 116 -38.99 1.75 15.52
N ALA A 117 -38.69 2.05 14.26
CA ALA A 117 -39.68 2.02 13.18
C ALA A 117 -39.98 0.57 12.74
N ALA A 118 -40.88 0.40 11.78
CA ALA A 118 -41.00 -0.87 11.08
C ALA A 118 -39.74 -1.09 10.23
N GLY A 119 -39.14 -2.28 10.30
CA GLY A 119 -37.87 -2.56 9.63
C GLY A 119 -37.27 -3.91 10.02
N THR A 120 -36.13 -4.20 9.39
CA THR A 120 -35.25 -5.33 9.72
C THR A 120 -34.01 -4.77 10.39
N TYR A 121 -33.65 -5.34 11.53
CA TYR A 121 -32.57 -4.86 12.39
C TYR A 121 -31.59 -5.97 12.73
N GLU A 122 -30.34 -5.61 12.92
CA GLU A 122 -29.27 -6.49 13.39
C GLU A 122 -28.83 -6.03 14.78
N ALA A 123 -28.90 -6.92 15.76
CA ALA A 123 -28.32 -6.72 17.07
C ALA A 123 -26.95 -7.40 17.11
N HIS A 124 -25.93 -6.60 17.34
CA HIS A 124 -24.55 -7.02 17.38
C HIS A 124 -24.05 -7.00 18.82
N TYR A 125 -23.19 -7.95 19.15
CA TYR A 125 -22.45 -7.96 20.40
C TYR A 125 -21.02 -8.42 20.14
N ALA A 126 -20.06 -7.66 20.64
CA ALA A 126 -18.65 -8.01 20.59
C ALA A 126 -18.05 -8.07 22.00
N SER A 127 -17.19 -9.05 22.24
CA SER A 127 -16.45 -9.27 23.48
C SER A 127 -14.99 -9.54 23.12
N TYR A 128 -14.11 -8.57 23.33
CA TYR A 128 -12.68 -8.65 23.04
C TYR A 128 -11.88 -8.18 24.26
N PRO A 129 -10.68 -8.72 24.51
CA PRO A 129 -9.84 -8.22 25.58
C PRO A 129 -9.47 -6.75 25.33
N SER A 130 -9.48 -5.90 26.36
CA SER A 130 -8.83 -4.58 26.27
C SER A 130 -7.37 -4.83 25.89
N ALA A 131 -6.82 -4.16 24.89
CA ALA A 131 -5.43 -4.28 24.49
C ALA A 131 -4.49 -3.91 25.66
N PHE A 132 -4.19 -4.85 26.56
CA PHE A 132 -3.22 -4.70 27.63
C PHE A 132 -1.93 -5.39 27.22
N SER A 133 -0.93 -4.60 26.83
CA SER A 133 0.46 -5.08 26.72
C SER A 133 1.31 -4.44 27.84
N PRO A 134 1.91 -5.23 28.74
CA PRO A 134 2.76 -4.71 29.80
C PRO A 134 4.24 -4.89 29.48
N PHE A 135 4.83 -4.26 28.45
CA PHE A 135 6.29 -4.22 28.33
C PHE A 135 6.83 -2.90 27.78
N ASN A 136 7.69 -2.29 28.58
CA ASN A 136 8.44 -1.06 28.32
C ASN A 136 9.81 -1.45 27.72
N ARG A 137 9.98 -1.37 26.40
CA ARG A 137 11.27 -1.35 25.70
C ARG A 137 11.13 -0.51 24.44
N ASP A 138 12.14 0.29 24.14
CA ASP A 138 12.25 1.10 22.92
C ASP A 138 11.93 0.25 21.67
N ILE A 139 10.76 0.50 21.06
CA ILE A 139 10.32 -0.17 19.83
C ILE A 139 10.61 0.76 18.66
N LYS A 140 11.51 0.35 17.77
CA LYS A 140 11.84 1.08 16.53
C LYS A 140 11.21 0.45 15.28
N ASP A 141 10.49 -0.67 15.41
CA ASP A 141 9.93 -1.45 14.29
C ASP A 141 8.57 -2.07 14.66
N PHE A 142 7.54 -1.84 13.86
CA PHE A 142 6.16 -2.28 14.08
C PHE A 142 5.97 -3.80 13.87
N ARG A 143 6.88 -4.49 13.18
CA ARG A 143 6.86 -5.96 13.07
C ARG A 143 6.91 -6.65 14.44
N ASP A 144 7.54 -6.00 15.42
CA ASP A 144 7.56 -6.48 16.80
C ASP A 144 6.24 -6.22 17.53
N ILE A 145 5.48 -5.18 17.18
CA ILE A 145 4.14 -4.89 17.73
C ILE A 145 3.10 -5.88 17.17
N VAL A 146 3.15 -6.20 15.88
CA VAL A 146 2.24 -7.19 15.24
C VAL A 146 2.55 -8.61 15.73
N ARG A 147 3.85 -8.96 15.87
CA ARG A 147 4.26 -10.22 16.52
C ARG A 147 3.90 -10.24 18.01
N LEU A 148 3.90 -9.09 18.70
CA LEU A 148 3.40 -8.97 20.07
C LEU A 148 1.87 -9.11 20.14
N GLY A 149 1.11 -8.59 19.18
CA GLY A 149 -0.35 -8.73 19.11
C GLY A 149 -0.77 -10.20 18.98
N ARG A 150 -0.05 -10.98 18.16
CA ARG A 150 -0.23 -12.45 18.06
C ARG A 150 0.25 -13.22 19.31
N ARG A 151 1.08 -12.62 20.17
CA ARG A 151 1.60 -13.20 21.42
C ARG A 151 1.04 -12.57 22.69
N ALA A 152 0.13 -11.60 22.58
CA ALA A 152 -0.55 -11.01 23.71
C ALA A 152 -1.34 -12.14 24.36
N LYS A 153 -0.89 -12.58 25.53
CA LYS A 153 -1.61 -13.59 26.30
C LYS A 153 -3.01 -13.06 26.50
N TYR A 154 -3.98 -13.73 25.89
CA TYR A 154 -5.40 -13.64 26.21
C TYR A 154 -5.57 -13.49 27.73
N GLY A 155 -6.14 -12.37 28.13
CA GLY A 155 -6.10 -11.94 29.52
C GLY A 155 -6.66 -10.55 29.67
N GLY A 156 -6.55 -10.02 30.89
CA GLY A 156 -7.21 -8.78 31.25
C GLY A 156 -8.31 -9.04 32.27
N PRO A 157 -8.73 -7.97 32.95
CA PRO A 157 -9.35 -8.11 34.25
C PRO A 157 -10.73 -8.76 34.21
N TYR A 158 -11.51 -8.53 33.16
CA TYR A 158 -12.81 -9.17 33.00
C TYR A 158 -12.70 -10.69 32.77
N VAL A 159 -11.61 -11.13 32.14
CA VAL A 159 -11.31 -12.56 31.93
C VAL A 159 -10.81 -13.19 33.24
N GLU A 160 -9.85 -12.54 33.89
CA GLU A 160 -9.23 -13.02 35.14
C GLU A 160 -10.23 -13.12 36.30
N THR A 161 -11.17 -12.19 36.38
CA THR A 161 -12.23 -12.18 37.40
C THR A 161 -13.46 -13.00 37.01
N GLY A 162 -13.55 -13.46 35.77
CA GLY A 162 -14.72 -14.17 35.24
C GLY A 162 -15.95 -13.28 34.98
N LEU A 163 -15.83 -11.96 35.11
CA LEU A 163 -16.94 -11.01 34.89
C LEU A 163 -17.47 -11.01 33.46
N PHE A 164 -16.66 -11.43 32.47
CA PHE A 164 -17.09 -11.56 31.07
C PHE A 164 -18.34 -12.44 30.89
N ARG A 165 -18.62 -13.36 31.81
CA ARG A 165 -19.81 -14.23 31.78
C ARG A 165 -21.12 -13.45 31.95
N GLN A 166 -21.07 -12.21 32.41
CA GLN A 166 -22.25 -11.35 32.56
C GLN A 166 -22.55 -10.55 31.29
N PHE A 167 -21.67 -10.58 30.29
CA PHE A 167 -21.84 -9.87 29.04
C PHE A 167 -23.03 -10.42 28.26
N GLY A 168 -23.83 -9.52 27.71
CA GLY A 168 -24.94 -9.91 26.86
C GLY A 168 -25.94 -8.80 26.58
N ILE A 169 -26.89 -9.11 25.72
CA ILE A 169 -28.03 -8.28 25.37
C ILE A 169 -29.28 -9.14 25.19
N THR A 170 -30.39 -8.71 25.80
CA THR A 170 -31.73 -9.23 25.54
C THR A 170 -32.62 -8.10 25.01
N ILE A 171 -33.35 -8.39 23.93
CA ILE A 171 -34.34 -7.49 23.34
C ILE A 171 -35.71 -8.18 23.38
N THR A 172 -36.72 -7.52 23.95
CA THR A 172 -38.10 -8.05 24.04
C THR A 172 -39.10 -7.04 23.46
N GLY A 173 -40.09 -7.55 22.72
CA GLY A 173 -41.12 -6.72 22.09
C GLY A 173 -42.00 -7.49 21.11
N ALA A 174 -42.92 -6.79 20.44
CA ALA A 174 -43.85 -7.39 19.48
C ALA A 174 -43.24 -7.46 18.07
N GLY A 175 -42.32 -8.41 17.87
CA GLY A 175 -41.65 -8.68 16.59
C GLY A 175 -41.40 -10.17 16.38
N ARG A 176 -40.47 -10.49 15.47
CA ARG A 176 -39.96 -11.86 15.30
C ARG A 176 -38.49 -11.86 14.89
N SER A 177 -37.79 -12.96 15.10
CA SER A 177 -36.47 -13.17 14.51
C SER A 177 -36.55 -13.16 12.97
N ALA A 178 -35.52 -12.60 12.34
CA ALA A 178 -35.32 -12.65 10.89
C ALA A 178 -34.57 -13.93 10.50
N SER A 179 -34.94 -14.53 9.37
CA SER A 179 -34.10 -15.54 8.74
C SER A 179 -32.87 -14.91 8.07
N HIS A 180 -31.87 -15.72 7.77
CA HIS A 180 -30.69 -15.27 7.02
C HIS A 180 -31.06 -14.65 5.66
N ASP A 181 -32.03 -15.23 4.94
CA ASP A 181 -32.47 -14.70 3.64
C ASP A 181 -33.17 -13.34 3.77
N GLU A 182 -33.96 -13.14 4.83
CA GLU A 182 -34.63 -11.87 5.08
C GLU A 182 -33.64 -10.78 5.46
N LEU A 183 -32.62 -11.13 6.25
CA LEU A 183 -31.53 -10.22 6.58
C LEU A 183 -30.75 -9.83 5.31
N LYS A 184 -30.33 -10.82 4.52
CA LYS A 184 -29.62 -10.59 3.25
C LYS A 184 -30.44 -9.76 2.26
N ALA A 185 -31.76 -9.97 2.20
CA ALA A 185 -32.65 -9.15 1.38
C ALA A 185 -32.72 -7.69 1.88
N ALA A 186 -32.73 -7.46 3.20
CA ALA A 186 -32.69 -6.12 3.78
C ALA A 186 -31.36 -5.41 3.48
N GLN A 187 -30.23 -6.10 3.67
CA GLN A 187 -28.88 -5.62 3.30
C GLN A 187 -28.80 -5.32 1.79
N GLY A 188 -29.45 -6.15 0.97
CA GLY A 188 -29.59 -5.95 -0.47
C GLY A 188 -30.24 -4.62 -0.86
N ALA A 189 -31.08 -4.04 0.01
CA ALA A 189 -31.67 -2.72 -0.26
C ALA A 189 -30.64 -1.58 -0.16
N PHE A 190 -29.63 -1.72 0.69
CA PHE A 190 -28.52 -0.76 0.78
C PHE A 190 -27.68 -0.82 -0.50
N THR A 191 -27.27 -2.04 -0.89
CA THR A 191 -26.42 -2.30 -2.06
C THR A 191 -27.16 -2.19 -3.39
N ALA A 192 -28.49 -2.14 -3.43
CA ALA A 192 -29.27 -1.92 -4.67
C ALA A 192 -28.95 -0.59 -5.39
N SER A 193 -28.34 0.35 -4.67
CA SER A 193 -27.86 1.63 -5.20
C SER A 193 -26.36 1.66 -5.44
N ALA A 194 -25.64 0.59 -5.11
CA ALA A 194 -24.21 0.49 -5.33
C ALA A 194 -23.90 0.41 -6.82
N ILE A 195 -22.91 1.19 -7.23
CA ILE A 195 -22.33 1.17 -8.58
C ILE A 195 -20.97 0.48 -8.58
N VAL A 196 -20.28 0.49 -7.42
CA VAL A 196 -18.98 -0.15 -7.21
C VAL A 196 -18.92 -0.64 -5.77
N THR A 197 -18.41 -1.86 -5.57
CA THR A 197 -18.05 -2.40 -4.26
C THR A 197 -16.68 -3.06 -4.37
N VAL A 198 -15.73 -2.61 -3.56
CA VAL A 198 -14.35 -3.07 -3.50
C VAL A 198 -14.07 -3.57 -2.10
N VAL A 199 -13.89 -4.88 -1.97
CA VAL A 199 -13.52 -5.55 -0.73
C VAL A 199 -12.37 -6.50 -1.11
N PRO A 200 -11.14 -6.21 -0.69
CA PRO A 200 -10.01 -7.11 -0.94
C PRO A 200 -10.06 -8.31 0.00
N ASP A 201 -9.38 -9.39 -0.39
CA ASP A 201 -8.99 -10.44 0.55
C ASP A 201 -7.95 -9.89 1.54
N ARG A 202 -7.72 -10.60 2.64
CA ARG A 202 -6.69 -10.24 3.64
C ARG A 202 -5.31 -10.08 2.99
N ASN A 203 -4.54 -9.09 3.45
CA ASN A 203 -3.17 -8.82 3.00
C ASN A 203 -3.08 -8.67 1.47
N SER A 204 -4.06 -7.98 0.89
CA SER A 204 -4.24 -7.84 -0.55
C SER A 204 -4.91 -6.51 -0.89
N SER A 205 -5.04 -6.26 -2.18
CA SER A 205 -5.68 -5.07 -2.72
C SER A 205 -6.69 -5.47 -3.78
N ALA A 206 -7.72 -4.65 -3.93
CA ALA A 206 -8.74 -4.82 -4.95
C ALA A 206 -9.02 -3.47 -5.61
N ARG A 207 -9.48 -3.53 -6.86
CA ARG A 207 -9.90 -2.34 -7.60
C ARG A 207 -11.05 -2.63 -8.54
N LYS A 208 -11.84 -1.61 -8.86
CA LYS A 208 -12.86 -1.65 -9.90
C LYS A 208 -12.92 -0.32 -10.66
N GLY A 209 -12.90 -0.41 -11.98
CA GLY A 209 -13.06 0.74 -12.86
C GLY A 209 -14.53 1.01 -13.19
N PHE A 210 -14.88 2.29 -13.32
CA PHE A 210 -16.19 2.74 -13.73
C PHE A 210 -16.10 4.04 -14.55
N GLU A 211 -16.95 4.17 -15.56
CA GLU A 211 -17.11 5.37 -16.37
C GLU A 211 -18.30 6.18 -15.87
N ILE A 212 -18.14 7.50 -15.75
CA ILE A 212 -19.22 8.46 -15.55
C ILE A 212 -19.45 9.18 -16.89
N THR A 213 -20.67 9.13 -17.43
CA THR A 213 -20.98 9.74 -18.75
C THR A 213 -21.57 11.15 -18.66
N ARG A 214 -22.06 11.55 -17.47
CA ARG A 214 -22.56 12.90 -17.16
C ARG A 214 -22.30 13.20 -15.68
N PRO A 215 -22.24 14.48 -15.27
CA PRO A 215 -22.04 14.83 -13.87
C PRO A 215 -23.01 14.07 -12.94
N THR A 216 -22.46 13.34 -11.97
CA THR A 216 -23.22 12.42 -11.11
C THR A 216 -22.78 12.56 -9.67
N LYS A 217 -23.75 12.61 -8.75
CA LYS A 217 -23.50 12.56 -7.30
C LYS A 217 -23.27 11.11 -6.91
N VAL A 218 -22.11 10.84 -6.33
CA VAL A 218 -21.68 9.51 -5.89
C VAL A 218 -21.45 9.57 -4.39
N GLU A 219 -22.22 8.79 -3.65
CA GLU A 219 -22.03 8.59 -2.22
C GLU A 219 -20.87 7.60 -2.02
N VAL A 220 -19.94 7.95 -1.15
CA VAL A 220 -18.81 7.14 -0.72
C VAL A 220 -19.13 6.60 0.66
N TYR A 221 -19.20 5.29 0.79
CA TYR A 221 -19.33 4.58 2.06
C TYR A 221 -18.12 3.65 2.21
N ALA A 222 -17.19 4.00 3.10
CA ALA A 222 -15.96 3.25 3.31
C ALA A 222 -15.73 2.98 4.79
N ILE A 223 -15.27 1.78 5.13
CA ILE A 223 -14.86 1.40 6.48
C ILE A 223 -13.52 0.67 6.37
N GLY A 224 -12.57 1.06 7.22
CA GLY A 224 -11.20 0.57 7.18
C GLY A 224 -10.45 0.84 8.48
N GLU A 225 -9.15 0.59 8.47
CA GLU A 225 -8.24 0.72 9.59
C GLU A 225 -7.23 1.82 9.31
N LEU A 226 -7.28 2.88 10.11
CA LEU A 226 -6.32 3.98 10.01
C LEU A 226 -5.91 4.44 11.40
N THR A 227 -4.67 4.89 11.48
CA THR A 227 -4.10 5.57 12.64
C THR A 227 -3.65 6.97 12.24
N LEU A 228 -3.22 7.79 13.20
CA LEU A 228 -2.67 9.12 12.88
C LEU A 228 -1.42 9.05 12.00
N ASP A 229 -0.62 8.01 12.16
CA ASP A 229 0.69 7.86 11.53
C ASP A 229 0.66 6.94 10.31
N ASP A 230 -0.28 5.99 10.26
CA ASP A 230 -0.31 4.91 9.26
C ASP A 230 -1.72 4.69 8.67
N GLU A 231 -1.75 4.38 7.38
CA GLU A 231 -2.94 3.95 6.64
C GLU A 231 -2.83 2.45 6.36
N LEU A 232 -3.61 1.62 7.06
CA LEU A 232 -3.49 0.16 7.02
C LEU A 232 -4.51 -0.44 6.04
N ASP A 233 -5.80 -0.26 6.34
CA ASP A 233 -6.92 -0.67 5.49
C ASP A 233 -7.66 0.57 5.00
N TYR A 234 -7.49 0.93 3.73
CA TYR A 234 -8.00 2.19 3.21
C TYR A 234 -8.24 2.14 1.71
N GLY A 235 -8.99 3.13 1.21
CA GLY A 235 -9.32 3.24 -0.21
C GLY A 235 -9.07 4.63 -0.77
N TRP A 236 -8.99 4.69 -2.10
CA TRP A 236 -8.94 5.94 -2.85
C TRP A 236 -9.68 5.79 -4.17
N ILE A 237 -10.05 6.92 -4.78
CA ILE A 237 -10.62 6.98 -6.12
C ILE A 237 -9.70 7.83 -6.98
N MET A 238 -9.28 7.28 -8.11
CA MET A 238 -8.45 7.95 -9.10
C MET A 238 -9.23 8.19 -10.38
N ASN A 239 -9.06 9.37 -10.98
CA ASN A 239 -9.44 9.59 -12.37
C ASN A 239 -8.40 8.90 -13.27
N ALA A 240 -8.80 7.87 -14.03
CA ALA A 240 -7.91 7.07 -14.86
C ALA A 240 -7.35 7.84 -16.07
N ASP A 241 -8.08 8.86 -16.53
CA ASP A 241 -7.68 9.68 -17.68
C ASP A 241 -6.57 10.66 -17.29
N THR A 242 -6.64 11.23 -16.08
CA THR A 242 -5.68 12.23 -15.58
C THR A 242 -4.67 11.68 -14.59
N ARG A 243 -4.85 10.45 -14.10
CA ARG A 243 -4.06 9.81 -13.02
C ARG A 243 -4.11 10.52 -11.67
N GLN A 244 -5.02 11.47 -11.49
CA GLN A 244 -5.14 12.20 -10.23
C GLN A 244 -6.08 11.46 -9.27
N ARG A 245 -5.65 11.28 -8.02
CA ARG A 245 -6.53 10.90 -6.92
C ARG A 245 -7.54 12.03 -6.70
N VAL A 246 -8.82 11.71 -6.87
CA VAL A 246 -9.93 12.65 -6.65
C VAL A 246 -10.55 12.49 -5.26
N TRP A 247 -10.21 11.41 -4.57
CA TRP A 247 -10.61 11.12 -3.20
C TRP A 247 -9.65 10.11 -2.58
N SER A 248 -9.36 10.25 -1.28
CA SER A 248 -8.60 9.28 -0.48
C SER A 248 -9.19 9.22 0.92
N MET A 249 -9.25 8.01 1.48
CA MET A 249 -9.60 7.80 2.89
C MET A 249 -8.36 8.08 3.75
N THR A 250 -8.40 9.13 4.56
CA THR A 250 -7.29 9.51 5.47
C THR A 250 -7.82 9.63 6.89
N TYR A 251 -6.95 9.49 7.90
CA TYR A 251 -7.39 9.62 9.29
C TYR A 251 -8.11 10.94 9.56
N ALA A 252 -7.58 12.05 9.04
CA ALA A 252 -8.15 13.39 9.20
C ALA A 252 -9.50 13.60 8.49
N SER A 253 -9.81 12.80 7.47
CA SER A 253 -11.05 12.90 6.68
C SER A 253 -12.09 11.84 7.05
N THR A 254 -11.90 11.13 8.16
CA THR A 254 -12.77 10.03 8.59
C THR A 254 -13.36 10.26 9.98
N ASP A 255 -14.48 9.61 10.26
CA ASP A 255 -15.07 9.50 11.59
C ASP A 255 -14.72 8.15 12.23
N PRO A 256 -14.76 8.02 13.58
CA PRO A 256 -14.68 6.72 14.22
C PRO A 256 -15.83 5.79 13.77
N ALA A 257 -15.52 4.57 13.34
CA ALA A 257 -16.52 3.59 12.90
C ALA A 257 -17.10 2.73 14.04
N GLY A 258 -16.72 3.04 15.29
CA GLY A 258 -17.03 2.23 16.46
C GLY A 258 -16.11 1.01 16.62
N GLY A 259 -16.33 0.22 17.67
CA GLY A 259 -15.35 -0.76 18.13
C GLY A 259 -14.03 -0.14 18.55
N ALA A 260 -12.92 -0.73 18.07
CA ALA A 260 -11.57 -0.25 18.26
C ALA A 260 -11.35 1.13 17.63
N ALA A 261 -10.52 1.96 18.28
CA ALA A 261 -10.14 3.30 17.86
C ALA A 261 -9.71 3.45 16.39
N LYS A 262 -8.92 2.48 15.93
CA LYS A 262 -8.38 2.39 14.57
C LYS A 262 -9.44 2.12 13.50
N ASN A 263 -10.64 1.69 13.87
CA ASN A 263 -11.74 1.54 12.93
C ASN A 263 -12.24 2.92 12.52
N ARG A 264 -12.06 3.25 11.25
CA ARG A 264 -12.46 4.53 10.65
C ARG A 264 -13.51 4.32 9.58
N MET A 265 -14.38 5.30 9.43
CA MET A 265 -15.38 5.30 8.36
C MET A 265 -15.49 6.65 7.67
N VAL A 266 -15.97 6.60 6.43
CA VAL A 266 -16.40 7.75 5.65
C VAL A 266 -17.80 7.48 5.14
N HIS A 267 -18.67 8.48 5.29
CA HIS A 267 -19.94 8.55 4.58
C HIS A 267 -20.14 9.97 4.04
N GLU A 268 -19.80 10.17 2.77
CA GLU A 268 -19.90 11.49 2.13
C GLU A 268 -20.40 11.41 0.69
N THR A 269 -20.59 12.55 0.03
CA THR A 269 -21.03 12.62 -1.37
C THR A 269 -20.06 13.42 -2.22
N LEU A 270 -19.51 12.77 -3.25
CA LEU A 270 -18.68 13.38 -4.28
C LEU A 270 -19.52 13.79 -5.49
N GLN A 271 -19.13 14.88 -6.14
CA GLN A 271 -19.66 15.27 -7.44
C GLN A 271 -18.64 14.92 -8.53
N LEU A 272 -18.81 13.77 -9.18
CA LEU A 272 -17.91 13.33 -10.24
C LEU A 272 -18.32 13.94 -11.58
N LYS A 273 -17.32 14.34 -12.36
CA LYS A 273 -17.45 14.82 -13.75
C LYS A 273 -17.46 13.62 -14.70
N PRO A 274 -17.80 13.81 -15.99
CA PRO A 274 -17.62 12.76 -16.97
C PRO A 274 -16.14 12.34 -17.06
N GLY A 275 -15.89 11.03 -17.16
CA GLY A 275 -14.54 10.46 -17.23
C GLY A 275 -14.49 9.02 -16.74
N HIS A 276 -13.31 8.41 -16.84
CA HIS A 276 -13.04 7.08 -16.30
C HIS A 276 -12.42 7.19 -14.92
N TYR A 277 -12.89 6.35 -14.00
CA TYR A 277 -12.46 6.33 -12.62
C TYR A 277 -12.13 4.91 -12.19
N VAL A 278 -11.29 4.80 -11.17
CA VAL A 278 -10.94 3.52 -10.54
C VAL A 278 -11.04 3.71 -9.04
N ALA A 279 -11.84 2.85 -8.41
CA ALA A 279 -11.90 2.74 -6.96
C ALA A 279 -10.92 1.64 -6.52
N TYR A 280 -10.08 1.96 -5.55
CA TYR A 280 -9.13 1.06 -4.92
C TYR A 280 -9.50 0.87 -3.45
N PHE A 281 -9.22 -0.32 -2.93
CA PHE A 281 -9.17 -0.57 -1.49
C PHE A 281 -8.08 -1.59 -1.20
N VAL A 282 -7.30 -1.34 -0.15
CA VAL A 282 -6.20 -2.19 0.29
C VAL A 282 -6.51 -2.66 1.70
N SER A 283 -6.17 -3.91 1.98
CA SER A 283 -6.23 -4.50 3.32
C SER A 283 -4.90 -5.14 3.67
N ASP A 284 -4.45 -4.94 4.90
CA ASP A 284 -3.27 -5.57 5.47
C ASP A 284 -3.62 -6.92 6.14
N ASP A 285 -2.70 -7.47 6.95
CA ASP A 285 -2.90 -8.75 7.62
C ASP A 285 -3.48 -8.64 9.05
N SER A 286 -3.88 -7.44 9.49
CA SER A 286 -3.93 -7.12 10.93
C SER A 286 -5.35 -6.95 11.52
N HIS A 287 -6.34 -6.39 10.82
CA HIS A 287 -7.70 -6.19 11.37
C HIS A 287 -8.82 -6.16 10.32
N GLY A 288 -9.58 -7.26 10.17
CA GLY A 288 -10.68 -7.28 9.20
C GLY A 288 -11.75 -8.35 9.47
N PRO A 289 -12.78 -8.47 8.59
CA PRO A 289 -13.95 -9.33 8.79
C PRO A 289 -13.63 -10.81 9.05
N GLU A 290 -12.51 -11.31 8.54
CA GLU A 290 -12.06 -12.69 8.73
C GLU A 290 -11.38 -12.91 10.09
N GLU A 291 -10.69 -11.90 10.63
CA GLU A 291 -9.93 -12.00 11.87
C GLU A 291 -9.77 -10.62 12.52
N TRP A 292 -10.67 -10.28 13.44
CA TRP A 292 -10.56 -9.06 14.23
C TRP A 292 -9.56 -9.24 15.38
N ASN A 293 -8.49 -8.45 15.41
CA ASN A 293 -7.57 -8.39 16.56
C ASN A 293 -8.04 -7.45 17.69
N GLY A 294 -9.24 -6.87 17.56
CA GLY A 294 -9.90 -5.98 18.52
C GLY A 294 -11.41 -5.92 18.26
N VAL A 295 -12.14 -5.06 18.97
CA VAL A 295 -13.60 -4.93 18.76
C VAL A 295 -13.88 -4.43 17.33
N PRO A 296 -14.71 -5.12 16.54
CA PRO A 296 -14.99 -4.74 15.15
C PRO A 296 -15.71 -3.40 15.03
N ALA A 297 -15.64 -2.80 13.84
CA ALA A 297 -16.46 -1.64 13.50
C ALA A 297 -17.96 -1.94 13.69
N THR A 298 -18.77 -0.90 13.85
CA THR A 298 -20.23 -1.05 14.02
C THR A 298 -20.91 -1.64 12.78
N ASP A 299 -20.30 -1.52 11.60
CA ASP A 299 -20.77 -2.15 10.38
C ASP A 299 -19.67 -3.03 9.74
N PRO A 300 -19.39 -4.22 10.31
CA PRO A 300 -18.26 -5.05 9.86
C PRO A 300 -18.52 -5.73 8.51
N GLU A 301 -19.77 -5.84 8.07
CA GLU A 301 -20.12 -6.45 6.77
C GLU A 301 -19.77 -5.56 5.58
N PHE A 302 -19.59 -4.25 5.82
CA PHE A 302 -19.25 -3.26 4.79
C PHE A 302 -17.83 -2.73 4.94
N TRP A 303 -16.93 -3.49 5.58
CA TRP A 303 -15.49 -3.26 5.49
C TRP A 303 -15.03 -3.22 4.03
N GLY A 304 -14.23 -2.22 3.67
CA GLY A 304 -13.93 -1.91 2.28
C GLY A 304 -14.56 -0.60 1.80
N LEU A 305 -14.78 -0.51 0.50
CA LEU A 305 -15.32 0.68 -0.16
C LEU A 305 -16.55 0.34 -1.01
N THR A 306 -17.64 1.04 -0.75
CA THR A 306 -18.87 0.98 -1.56
C THR A 306 -19.22 2.38 -2.08
N LEU A 307 -19.33 2.50 -3.40
CA LEU A 307 -19.80 3.70 -4.07
C LEU A 307 -21.27 3.52 -4.49
N ARG A 308 -22.10 4.51 -4.16
CA ARG A 308 -23.55 4.44 -4.39
C ARG A 308 -24.05 5.66 -5.17
N VAL A 309 -25.11 5.46 -5.93
CA VAL A 309 -25.84 6.54 -6.60
C VAL A 309 -27.31 6.34 -6.29
N ALA A 310 -27.85 7.22 -5.42
CA ALA A 310 -29.21 7.11 -4.91
C ALA A 310 -30.26 7.23 -6.04
N ASP A 311 -30.08 8.18 -6.96
CA ASP A 311 -30.98 8.39 -8.09
C ASP A 311 -30.84 7.26 -9.13
N ALA A 312 -31.91 6.48 -9.31
CA ALA A 312 -31.97 5.39 -10.28
C ALA A 312 -31.77 5.86 -11.73
N ALA A 313 -32.22 7.07 -12.08
CA ALA A 313 -32.02 7.63 -13.42
C ALA A 313 -30.57 8.11 -13.62
N ALA A 314 -29.84 8.43 -12.56
CA ALA A 314 -28.41 8.73 -12.59
C ALA A 314 -27.53 7.49 -12.64
N ARG A 315 -27.97 6.35 -12.08
CA ARG A 315 -27.22 5.08 -12.19
C ARG A 315 -26.97 4.65 -13.64
N THR A 316 -27.87 4.96 -14.57
CA THR A 316 -27.68 4.64 -16.00
C THR A 316 -26.52 5.41 -16.64
N ALA A 317 -26.04 6.46 -15.99
CA ALA A 317 -24.86 7.21 -16.43
C ALA A 317 -23.53 6.54 -16.06
N VAL A 318 -23.58 5.48 -15.24
CA VAL A 318 -22.41 4.75 -14.76
C VAL A 318 -22.27 3.45 -15.53
N LYS A 319 -21.08 3.19 -16.08
CA LYS A 319 -20.79 1.94 -16.80
C LYS A 319 -19.55 1.28 -16.20
N PRO A 320 -19.48 -0.06 -16.18
CA PRO A 320 -18.25 -0.75 -15.80
C PRO A 320 -17.14 -0.43 -16.79
N PHE A 321 -15.91 -0.33 -16.29
CA PHE A 321 -14.72 -0.05 -17.09
C PHE A 321 -13.58 -0.94 -16.60
N GLU A 322 -12.92 -1.65 -17.51
CA GLU A 322 -11.72 -2.43 -17.19
C GLU A 322 -10.51 -1.50 -17.19
N TYR A 323 -9.90 -1.34 -16.01
CA TYR A 323 -8.76 -0.44 -15.85
C TYR A 323 -7.43 -1.19 -15.91
N GLU A 324 -6.53 -0.61 -16.72
CA GLU A 324 -5.17 -1.08 -16.88
C GLU A 324 -4.18 0.11 -16.84
N PRO A 325 -3.31 0.23 -15.81
CA PRO A 325 -2.37 1.34 -15.73
C PRO A 325 -1.39 1.35 -16.93
N VAL A 326 -0.89 0.19 -17.35
CA VAL A 326 0.05 0.10 -18.47
C VAL A 326 -0.66 -0.38 -19.73
N PRO A 327 -0.73 0.43 -20.81
CA PRO A 327 -1.49 0.07 -22.00
C PRO A 327 -0.89 -1.16 -22.70
N GLN A 328 -1.67 -2.25 -22.79
CA GLN A 328 -1.21 -3.52 -23.32
C GLN A 328 -0.67 -3.38 -24.75
N GLY A 329 0.55 -3.87 -24.98
CA GLY A 329 1.21 -3.84 -26.30
C GLY A 329 1.62 -2.43 -26.77
N GLN A 330 1.59 -1.43 -25.90
CA GLN A 330 1.99 -0.05 -26.22
C GLN A 330 3.27 0.39 -25.48
N THR A 331 3.93 -0.52 -24.77
CA THR A 331 5.18 -0.27 -24.04
C THR A 331 6.37 -0.18 -24.99
N ILE A 332 7.25 0.80 -24.74
CA ILE A 332 8.59 0.89 -25.31
C ILE A 332 9.52 -0.07 -24.55
N VAL A 333 9.46 -0.01 -23.21
CA VAL A 333 10.18 -0.90 -22.29
C VAL A 333 9.21 -1.43 -21.23
N SER A 334 9.35 -2.70 -20.86
CA SER A 334 8.60 -3.34 -19.78
C SER A 334 9.52 -4.29 -19.02
N LEU A 335 10.02 -3.83 -17.88
CA LEU A 335 10.83 -4.60 -16.94
C LEU A 335 10.00 -4.86 -15.69
N ILE A 336 9.05 -5.79 -15.77
CA ILE A 336 8.11 -6.10 -14.69
C ILE A 336 8.29 -7.54 -14.19
N GLY A 337 7.73 -7.83 -13.02
CA GLY A 337 7.91 -9.13 -12.36
C GLY A 337 9.36 -9.33 -11.93
N ILE A 338 9.95 -8.28 -11.38
CA ILE A 338 11.30 -8.29 -10.80
C ILE A 338 11.27 -9.06 -9.47
N ARG A 339 12.21 -9.98 -9.27
CA ARG A 339 12.37 -10.77 -8.04
C ARG A 339 13.52 -10.22 -7.19
N ASP A 340 13.80 -10.87 -6.07
CA ASP A 340 14.92 -10.51 -5.19
C ASP A 340 16.27 -10.54 -5.90
N ASP A 341 17.15 -9.61 -5.53
CA ASP A 341 18.54 -9.48 -6.00
C ASP A 341 18.68 -9.44 -7.53
N GLU A 342 17.69 -8.86 -8.23
CA GLU A 342 17.67 -8.78 -9.68
C GLU A 342 18.05 -7.37 -10.16
N MET A 343 18.92 -7.34 -11.17
CA MET A 343 19.18 -6.16 -11.97
C MET A 343 18.82 -6.45 -13.43
N ARG A 344 17.86 -5.71 -13.98
CA ARG A 344 17.44 -5.84 -15.39
C ARG A 344 17.61 -4.53 -16.11
N SER A 345 17.97 -4.60 -17.39
CA SER A 345 18.07 -3.45 -18.28
C SER A 345 17.41 -3.72 -19.62
N ALA A 346 16.91 -2.66 -20.26
CA ALA A 346 16.45 -2.70 -21.64
C ALA A 346 16.64 -1.33 -22.30
N GLY A 347 17.23 -1.32 -23.49
CA GLY A 347 17.48 -0.10 -24.24
C GLY A 347 16.46 0.13 -25.36
N PHE A 348 16.37 1.39 -25.79
CA PHE A 348 15.63 1.79 -26.99
C PHE A 348 16.24 3.03 -27.64
N ALA A 349 15.98 3.22 -28.94
CA ALA A 349 16.32 4.45 -29.64
C ALA A 349 15.07 5.28 -29.91
N LEU A 350 15.09 6.57 -29.60
CA LEU A 350 14.09 7.54 -30.03
C LEU A 350 14.54 8.24 -31.30
N ARG A 351 13.75 8.12 -32.37
CA ARG A 351 14.04 8.78 -33.66
C ARG A 351 13.61 10.24 -33.71
N ARG A 352 12.74 10.65 -32.78
CA ARG A 352 12.22 12.01 -32.64
C ARG A 352 11.92 12.30 -31.16
N PRO A 353 11.82 13.58 -30.74
CA PRO A 353 11.46 13.90 -29.37
C PRO A 353 10.09 13.31 -29.02
N MET A 354 9.94 12.82 -27.79
CA MET A 354 8.74 12.16 -27.31
C MET A 354 8.53 12.39 -25.82
N ASP A 355 7.29 12.70 -25.45
CA ASP A 355 6.86 12.58 -24.06
C ASP A 355 6.58 11.12 -23.76
N VAL A 356 7.31 10.55 -22.81
CA VAL A 356 7.13 9.20 -22.31
C VAL A 356 6.48 9.23 -20.94
N HIS A 357 5.60 8.28 -20.71
CA HIS A 357 5.02 7.98 -19.42
C HIS A 357 5.82 6.85 -18.78
N ILE A 358 6.17 7.03 -17.51
CA ILE A 358 6.90 6.07 -16.70
C ILE A 358 5.95 5.63 -15.58
N TYR A 359 5.71 4.32 -15.53
CA TYR A 359 4.97 3.67 -14.45
C TYR A 359 5.93 2.72 -13.75
N ALA A 360 6.38 3.08 -12.56
CA ALA A 360 7.38 2.33 -11.80
C ALA A 360 6.88 2.06 -10.38
N LEU A 361 6.86 0.78 -9.99
CA LEU A 361 6.63 0.35 -8.63
C LEU A 361 7.95 -0.11 -8.03
N GLY A 362 8.18 0.22 -6.77
CA GLY A 362 9.38 -0.16 -6.05
C GLY A 362 9.23 -0.03 -4.54
N GLU A 363 10.32 -0.27 -3.83
CA GLU A 363 10.43 -0.25 -2.38
C GLU A 363 11.30 0.93 -1.97
N GLY A 364 10.85 1.70 -0.99
CA GLY A 364 11.68 2.75 -0.43
C GLY A 364 11.11 3.37 0.83
N THR A 365 12.00 4.02 1.56
CA THR A 365 11.71 4.87 2.71
C THR A 365 12.10 6.31 2.39
N ARG A 366 11.76 7.25 3.28
CA ARG A 366 12.11 8.67 3.08
C ARG A 366 13.59 8.92 2.81
N ASP A 367 14.47 8.07 3.34
CA ASP A 367 15.91 8.26 3.29
C ASP A 367 16.58 7.54 2.10
N HIS A 368 15.95 6.50 1.53
CA HIS A 368 16.50 5.73 0.41
C HIS A 368 15.45 4.91 -0.34
N MET A 369 15.69 4.64 -1.62
CA MET A 369 14.97 3.63 -2.41
C MET A 369 15.79 2.32 -2.43
N SER A 370 15.16 1.18 -2.16
CA SER A 370 15.76 -0.16 -2.26
C SER A 370 15.52 -0.77 -3.63
N ASP A 371 14.26 -0.78 -4.06
CA ASP A 371 13.87 -1.26 -5.38
C ASP A 371 13.44 -0.08 -6.22
N TYR A 372 14.12 0.18 -7.34
CA TYR A 372 13.83 1.35 -8.14
C TYR A 372 14.37 1.26 -9.57
N ALA A 373 13.84 2.16 -10.40
CA ALA A 373 14.25 2.32 -11.78
C ALA A 373 14.98 3.64 -12.03
N TRP A 374 15.81 3.64 -13.07
CA TRP A 374 16.39 4.86 -13.63
C TRP A 374 16.55 4.73 -15.15
N ILE A 375 16.73 5.88 -15.81
CA ILE A 375 16.95 5.97 -17.26
C ILE A 375 18.26 6.73 -17.51
N VAL A 376 19.09 6.18 -18.37
CA VAL A 376 20.38 6.73 -18.78
C VAL A 376 20.30 7.17 -20.24
N ASP A 377 20.85 8.34 -20.53
CA ASP A 377 21.17 8.75 -21.90
C ASP A 377 22.52 8.13 -22.29
N GLU A 378 22.50 7.27 -23.29
CA GLU A 378 23.68 6.51 -23.76
C GLU A 378 24.76 7.41 -24.38
N GLU A 379 24.40 8.56 -24.95
CA GLU A 379 25.40 9.46 -25.55
C GLU A 379 26.20 10.16 -24.45
N GLN A 380 25.52 10.56 -23.37
CA GLN A 380 26.10 11.30 -22.26
C GLN A 380 26.61 10.39 -21.13
N HIS A 381 26.22 9.11 -21.12
CA HIS A 381 26.41 8.15 -20.02
C HIS A 381 25.95 8.73 -18.66
N LYS A 382 24.83 9.45 -18.68
CA LYS A 382 24.27 10.13 -17.50
C LYS A 382 22.84 9.74 -17.25
N ARG A 383 22.49 9.57 -15.98
CA ARG A 383 21.11 9.39 -15.56
C ARG A 383 20.30 10.64 -15.88
N VAL A 384 19.29 10.49 -16.74
CA VAL A 384 18.34 11.56 -17.09
C VAL A 384 17.05 11.49 -16.29
N TRP A 385 16.78 10.35 -15.65
CA TRP A 385 15.69 10.18 -14.70
C TRP A 385 16.00 9.08 -13.67
N SER A 386 15.54 9.26 -12.43
CA SER A 386 15.60 8.27 -11.36
C SER A 386 14.28 8.30 -10.61
N MET A 387 13.74 7.14 -10.26
CA MET A 387 12.69 7.05 -9.26
C MET A 387 13.28 7.46 -7.91
N ARG A 388 12.73 8.51 -7.30
CA ARG A 388 13.13 9.02 -5.98
C ARG A 388 11.94 9.02 -5.06
N PHE A 389 12.15 8.74 -3.77
CA PHE A 389 11.06 8.65 -2.81
C PHE A 389 10.19 9.92 -2.81
N GLU A 390 10.81 11.12 -2.87
CA GLU A 390 10.06 12.39 -2.85
C GLU A 390 9.13 12.61 -4.05
N ASP A 391 9.37 11.92 -5.16
CA ASP A 391 8.54 11.99 -6.38
C ASP A 391 7.50 10.86 -6.46
N THR A 392 7.39 10.04 -5.41
CA THR A 392 6.50 8.87 -5.39
C THR A 392 5.34 9.06 -4.44
N GLU A 393 4.25 8.34 -4.73
CA GLU A 393 3.15 8.14 -3.79
C GLU A 393 3.16 6.72 -3.22
N HIS A 394 2.41 6.52 -2.12
CA HIS A 394 2.22 5.19 -1.54
C HIS A 394 1.41 4.31 -2.52
N ALA A 395 1.93 3.12 -2.85
CA ALA A 395 1.34 2.25 -3.87
C ALA A 395 0.29 1.26 -3.34
N GLY A 396 -0.10 1.38 -2.08
CA GLY A 396 -0.95 0.43 -1.36
C GLY A 396 -0.13 -0.66 -0.68
N GLY A 397 -0.71 -1.38 0.27
CA GLY A 397 -0.05 -2.45 1.01
C GLY A 397 0.90 -1.89 2.07
N ALA A 398 2.09 -2.48 2.20
CA ALA A 398 3.09 -2.02 3.15
C ALA A 398 3.59 -0.59 2.86
N GLU A 399 3.90 0.19 3.92
CA GLU A 399 4.35 1.60 3.87
C GLU A 399 5.44 1.88 2.81
N LYS A 400 6.35 0.91 2.68
CA LYS A 400 7.52 0.96 1.80
C LYS A 400 7.19 0.82 0.31
N ASN A 401 5.97 0.44 -0.04
CA ASN A 401 5.54 0.32 -1.43
C ASN A 401 5.37 1.70 -2.06
N ARG A 402 6.20 2.01 -3.06
CA ARG A 402 6.24 3.30 -3.75
C ARG A 402 5.81 3.18 -5.20
N LEU A 403 5.06 4.16 -5.68
CA LEU A 403 4.64 4.30 -7.08
C LEU A 403 5.11 5.64 -7.63
N PHE A 404 5.82 5.58 -8.75
CA PHE A 404 5.96 6.71 -9.67
C PHE A 404 5.02 6.49 -10.86
N ASP A 405 4.12 7.44 -11.09
CA ASP A 405 3.19 7.45 -12.23
C ASP A 405 3.21 8.83 -12.89
N GLY A 406 4.14 9.04 -13.82
CA GLY A 406 4.45 10.39 -14.32
C GLY A 406 4.94 10.43 -15.77
N THR A 407 5.08 11.65 -16.31
CA THR A 407 5.53 11.90 -17.68
C THR A 407 6.84 12.66 -17.71
N MET A 408 7.71 12.34 -18.68
CA MET A 408 8.97 13.01 -18.94
C MET A 408 9.15 13.25 -20.44
N HIS A 409 9.78 14.37 -20.81
CA HIS A 409 10.19 14.63 -22.18
C HIS A 409 11.58 14.04 -22.46
N LEU A 410 11.71 13.23 -23.50
CA LEU A 410 12.99 12.72 -24.00
C LEU A 410 13.29 13.26 -25.40
N ALA A 411 14.55 13.65 -25.62
CA ALA A 411 15.06 14.05 -26.92
C ALA A 411 15.25 12.80 -27.84
N PRO A 412 15.52 12.98 -29.14
CA PRO A 412 16.02 11.89 -29.96
C PRO A 412 17.36 11.41 -29.42
N GLY A 413 17.54 10.10 -29.27
CA GLY A 413 18.73 9.54 -28.63
C GLY A 413 18.59 8.04 -28.37
N ASN A 414 19.62 7.44 -27.78
CA ASN A 414 19.57 6.07 -27.28
C ASN A 414 19.49 6.12 -25.75
N TYR A 415 18.61 5.31 -25.19
CA TYR A 415 18.34 5.30 -23.76
C TYR A 415 18.38 3.87 -23.22
N LEU A 416 18.96 3.71 -22.03
CA LEU A 416 18.90 2.47 -21.26
C LEU A 416 18.00 2.68 -20.04
N VAL A 417 17.02 1.80 -19.87
CA VAL A 417 16.18 1.74 -18.67
C VAL A 417 16.70 0.62 -17.81
N TYR A 418 16.93 0.91 -16.53
CA TYR A 418 17.34 -0.05 -15.53
C TYR A 418 16.27 -0.21 -14.46
N TYR A 419 16.26 -1.38 -13.84
CA TYR A 419 15.60 -1.64 -12.58
C TYR A 419 16.51 -2.52 -11.72
N LYS A 420 16.64 -2.17 -10.43
CA LYS A 420 17.32 -2.96 -9.41
C LYS A 420 16.36 -3.26 -8.27
N SER A 421 16.43 -4.47 -7.73
CA SER A 421 15.79 -4.87 -6.47
C SER A 421 16.82 -5.32 -5.44
N ASP A 422 16.45 -5.23 -4.17
CA ASP A 422 17.21 -5.84 -3.06
C ASP A 422 16.76 -7.28 -2.77
N GLY A 423 17.30 -7.86 -1.70
CA GLY A 423 17.05 -9.25 -1.30
C GLY A 423 15.72 -9.49 -0.59
N SER A 424 14.73 -8.59 -0.71
CA SER A 424 13.45 -8.74 -0.04
C SER A 424 12.28 -8.05 -0.73
N HIS A 425 11.06 -8.59 -0.54
CA HIS A 425 9.79 -7.93 -0.88
C HIS A 425 9.63 -7.60 -2.37
N SER A 426 9.75 -8.64 -3.18
CA SER A 426 9.68 -8.56 -4.63
C SER A 426 8.46 -9.29 -5.20
N TYR A 427 8.35 -9.32 -6.53
CA TYR A 427 7.22 -9.92 -7.21
C TYR A 427 7.03 -11.40 -6.84
N ASN A 428 5.87 -11.69 -6.22
CA ASN A 428 5.46 -13.00 -5.70
C ASN A 428 6.25 -13.52 -4.49
N ASP A 429 7.08 -12.69 -3.86
CA ASP A 429 7.75 -13.00 -2.58
C ASP A 429 7.76 -11.77 -1.64
N TRP A 430 6.56 -11.43 -1.17
CA TRP A 430 6.34 -10.22 -0.37
C TRP A 430 6.59 -10.48 1.12
N ASN A 431 7.39 -9.62 1.75
CA ASN A 431 7.61 -9.67 3.21
C ASN A 431 6.65 -8.76 4.01
N GLY A 432 5.73 -8.10 3.30
CA GLY A 432 4.57 -7.35 3.81
C GLY A 432 3.42 -7.36 2.79
N ALA A 433 2.36 -6.59 3.02
CA ALA A 433 1.26 -6.48 2.07
C ALA A 433 1.76 -5.97 0.70
N PRO A 434 1.37 -6.61 -0.42
CA PRO A 434 1.82 -6.23 -1.75
C PRO A 434 1.19 -4.90 -2.21
N PRO A 435 1.80 -4.17 -3.16
CA PRO A 435 1.20 -2.97 -3.72
C PRO A 435 -0.06 -3.27 -4.53
N ALA A 436 -0.90 -2.25 -4.73
CA ALA A 436 -2.20 -2.36 -5.40
C ALA A 436 -2.14 -2.93 -6.82
N GLU A 437 -0.99 -2.77 -7.46
CA GLU A 437 -0.73 -3.11 -8.85
C GLU A 437 0.46 -4.08 -8.95
N ALA A 438 0.58 -5.01 -7.97
CA ALA A 438 1.70 -5.94 -7.74
C ALA A 438 2.33 -6.59 -8.98
N ARG A 439 1.55 -6.93 -10.02
CA ARG A 439 2.09 -7.49 -11.27
C ARG A 439 3.04 -6.56 -12.01
N TYR A 440 3.03 -5.27 -11.70
CA TYR A 440 3.85 -4.23 -12.29
C TYR A 440 5.09 -3.90 -11.45
N TRP A 441 5.41 -4.67 -10.39
CA TRP A 441 6.66 -4.51 -9.65
C TRP A 441 7.84 -4.52 -10.63
N GLY A 442 8.55 -3.40 -10.72
CA GLY A 442 9.31 -3.08 -11.92
C GLY A 442 8.98 -1.71 -12.53
N VAL A 443 9.37 -1.54 -13.79
CA VAL A 443 9.15 -0.31 -14.56
C VAL A 443 8.59 -0.60 -15.96
N SER A 444 7.64 0.24 -16.36
CA SER A 444 7.10 0.29 -17.72
C SER A 444 7.24 1.71 -18.27
N VAL A 445 7.79 1.81 -19.48
CA VAL A 445 7.92 3.07 -20.24
C VAL A 445 7.08 2.96 -21.50
N PHE A 446 6.18 3.91 -21.73
CA PHE A 446 5.29 3.96 -22.90
C PHE A 446 5.06 5.41 -23.34
N PRO A 447 4.59 5.70 -24.56
CA PRO A 447 4.32 7.08 -24.95
C PRO A 447 3.24 7.70 -24.04
N ALA A 448 3.37 8.98 -23.68
CA ALA A 448 2.35 9.69 -22.89
C ALA A 448 0.95 9.69 -23.56
N SER A 449 0.92 9.60 -24.89
CA SER A 449 -0.31 9.41 -25.67
C SER A 449 -0.99 8.04 -25.48
N ARG A 450 -0.31 7.10 -24.80
CA ARG A 450 -0.68 5.68 -24.63
C ARG A 450 -0.78 4.89 -25.95
N ARG A 451 -0.32 5.47 -27.05
CA ARG A 451 -0.32 4.85 -28.38
C ARG A 451 1.07 4.88 -28.96
N LEU A 452 1.66 3.70 -29.08
CA LEU A 452 2.96 3.49 -29.69
C LEU A 452 2.85 3.52 -31.20
N ASN A 453 3.63 4.40 -31.81
CA ASN A 453 3.95 4.32 -33.22
C ASN A 453 5.33 3.66 -33.36
N PRO A 454 5.43 2.42 -33.85
CA PRO A 454 6.70 1.70 -33.95
C PRO A 454 7.75 2.40 -34.80
N ALA A 455 7.33 3.27 -35.73
CA ALA A 455 8.25 4.03 -36.58
C ALA A 455 9.07 5.08 -35.82
N ASP A 456 8.69 5.41 -34.59
CA ASP A 456 9.38 6.38 -33.74
C ASP A 456 10.45 5.74 -32.85
N ILE A 457 10.39 4.41 -32.70
CA ILE A 457 11.32 3.62 -31.90
C ILE A 457 12.27 2.87 -32.82
N GLY A 458 13.54 2.84 -32.46
CA GLY A 458 14.54 1.98 -33.07
C GLY A 458 15.07 0.95 -32.07
N PRO A 459 15.76 -0.10 -32.56
CA PRO A 459 16.54 -0.95 -31.66
C PRO A 459 17.53 -0.08 -30.90
N PHE A 460 17.81 -0.46 -29.65
CA PHE A 460 18.91 0.14 -28.91
C PHE A 460 20.19 0.02 -29.71
N MET A 461 20.85 1.16 -29.93
CA MET A 461 22.20 1.19 -30.46
C MET A 461 23.08 1.68 -29.33
N ARG A 462 23.73 0.75 -28.61
CA ARG A 462 24.93 1.10 -27.85
C ARG A 462 25.83 1.84 -28.84
N ALA A 463 26.46 2.93 -28.44
CA ALA A 463 27.23 3.76 -29.35
C ALA A 463 28.40 2.95 -29.97
N ALA A 464 28.11 2.16 -31.00
CA ALA A 464 29.06 1.65 -31.97
C ALA A 464 29.38 2.84 -32.89
N GLY A 465 29.95 3.89 -32.31
CA GLY A 465 30.41 5.08 -33.00
C GLY A 465 29.52 5.65 -34.08
N GLY A 466 28.27 5.97 -33.73
CA GLY A 466 27.29 6.40 -34.73
C GLY A 466 26.15 7.30 -34.25
N GLY A 467 26.28 7.97 -33.10
CA GLY A 467 25.45 9.16 -32.82
C GLY A 467 25.90 10.35 -33.68
N PRO A 468 25.28 11.54 -33.57
CA PRO A 468 25.73 12.78 -34.22
C PRO A 468 27.09 13.32 -33.70
N GLY A 469 27.97 12.42 -33.29
CA GLY A 469 29.41 12.50 -33.12
C GLY A 469 29.96 11.16 -33.61
N ASN A 470 30.55 11.16 -34.80
CA ASN A 470 31.03 10.01 -35.56
C ASN A 470 32.23 9.27 -34.89
N ASP A 471 32.06 8.73 -33.68
CA ASP A 471 33.14 8.25 -32.82
C ASP A 471 33.36 6.73 -32.90
N VAL A 472 34.15 6.22 -33.85
CA VAL A 472 34.30 4.77 -34.09
C VAL A 472 35.02 4.06 -32.95
N THR A 473 34.41 3.05 -32.31
CA THR A 473 35.06 2.22 -31.28
C THR A 473 36.36 1.61 -31.80
N VAL A 474 37.46 1.90 -31.11
CA VAL A 474 38.81 1.40 -31.43
C VAL A 474 39.12 0.14 -30.62
N SER A 475 38.78 0.14 -29.34
CA SER A 475 38.99 -0.97 -28.41
C SER A 475 38.15 -0.74 -27.16
N HIS A 476 37.74 -1.80 -26.48
CA HIS A 476 37.01 -1.73 -25.20
C HIS A 476 37.32 -2.95 -24.34
N LEU A 477 37.17 -2.76 -23.03
CA LEU A 477 37.20 -3.73 -21.95
C LEU A 477 36.08 -3.32 -20.98
N GLU A 478 34.84 -3.61 -21.35
CA GLU A 478 33.62 -3.35 -20.58
C GLU A 478 33.18 -4.62 -19.86
N HIS A 479 32.26 -4.49 -18.89
CA HIS A 479 31.70 -5.61 -18.11
C HIS A 479 32.75 -6.33 -17.24
N MET A 480 33.70 -5.57 -16.70
CA MET A 480 34.78 -6.13 -15.88
C MET A 480 34.22 -6.66 -14.55
N ALA A 481 34.51 -7.92 -14.22
CA ALA A 481 34.15 -8.56 -12.96
C ALA A 481 35.21 -8.30 -11.87
N ASN A 482 35.06 -8.94 -10.71
CA ASN A 482 36.03 -8.88 -9.61
C ASN A 482 37.40 -9.48 -10.01
N ASP A 483 38.48 -8.91 -9.46
CA ASP A 483 39.87 -9.38 -9.58
C ASP A 483 40.38 -9.55 -11.02
N GLU A 484 39.89 -8.74 -11.97
CA GLU A 484 40.31 -8.82 -13.37
C GLU A 484 41.63 -8.05 -13.64
N ASP A 485 42.45 -8.60 -14.54
CA ASP A 485 43.58 -7.90 -15.18
C ASP A 485 43.45 -8.08 -16.70
N ALA A 486 42.58 -7.25 -17.27
CA ALA A 486 42.16 -7.35 -18.66
C ALA A 486 43.07 -6.54 -19.60
N ARG A 487 43.18 -7.02 -20.85
CA ARG A 487 43.94 -6.33 -21.90
C ARG A 487 43.37 -6.53 -23.29
N ALA A 488 43.43 -5.48 -24.09
CA ALA A 488 43.13 -5.52 -25.51
C ALA A 488 44.18 -4.73 -26.29
N THR A 489 44.50 -5.14 -27.52
CA THR A 489 45.48 -4.43 -28.35
C THR A 489 44.78 -3.67 -29.46
N PHE A 490 45.29 -2.48 -29.78
CA PHE A 490 44.82 -1.70 -30.94
C PHE A 490 45.97 -0.98 -31.63
N ARG A 491 45.73 -0.56 -32.87
CA ARG A 491 46.74 0.12 -33.69
C ARG A 491 46.18 1.38 -34.33
N LEU A 492 46.98 2.44 -34.31
CA LEU A 492 46.70 3.71 -34.96
C LEU A 492 47.68 3.90 -36.10
N THR A 493 47.17 4.20 -37.30
CA THR A 493 47.99 4.42 -38.50
C THR A 493 48.51 5.85 -38.61
N GLU A 494 47.91 6.78 -37.87
CA GLU A 494 48.27 8.19 -37.82
C GLU A 494 47.99 8.76 -36.43
N ALA A 495 48.47 9.96 -36.15
CA ALA A 495 48.13 10.67 -34.92
C ALA A 495 46.61 10.89 -34.85
N THR A 496 45.98 10.32 -33.81
CA THR A 496 44.52 10.21 -33.71
C THR A 496 44.04 10.85 -32.41
N ARG A 497 42.98 11.66 -32.49
CA ARG A 497 42.23 12.12 -31.32
C ARG A 497 41.27 11.01 -30.89
N LEU A 498 41.34 10.64 -29.62
CA LEU A 498 40.55 9.55 -29.05
C LEU A 498 39.72 10.08 -27.89
N ARG A 499 38.43 9.75 -27.86
CA ARG A 499 37.64 9.83 -26.63
C ARG A 499 37.92 8.57 -25.82
N VAL A 500 38.16 8.73 -24.53
CA VAL A 500 38.32 7.62 -23.57
C VAL A 500 37.20 7.76 -22.56
N LEU A 501 36.41 6.70 -22.45
CA LEU A 501 35.40 6.51 -21.41
C LEU A 501 35.93 5.42 -20.48
N ALA A 502 36.15 5.74 -19.20
CA ALA A 502 36.55 4.76 -18.20
C ALA A 502 35.69 4.93 -16.95
N VAL A 503 35.08 3.85 -16.48
CA VAL A 503 34.25 3.83 -15.27
C VAL A 503 34.84 2.79 -14.33
N GLY A 504 35.05 3.16 -13.06
CA GLY A 504 35.64 2.28 -12.06
C GLY A 504 35.46 2.80 -10.63
N GLU A 505 36.09 2.14 -9.67
CA GLU A 505 36.00 2.43 -8.24
C GLU A 505 37.20 3.24 -7.78
N GLY A 506 36.97 4.31 -7.01
CA GLY A 506 38.02 5.07 -6.36
C GLY A 506 37.53 5.82 -5.13
N ARG A 507 38.41 6.02 -4.15
CA ARG A 507 38.11 6.72 -2.89
C ARG A 507 39.40 7.29 -2.31
N ASP A 508 39.28 8.42 -1.60
CA ASP A 508 40.38 9.01 -0.82
C ASP A 508 41.66 9.25 -1.65
N ASP A 509 41.49 9.80 -2.85
CA ASP A 509 42.54 10.08 -3.85
C ASP A 509 43.17 8.85 -4.54
N ASP A 510 42.69 7.64 -4.24
CA ASP A 510 43.14 6.39 -4.86
C ASP A 510 42.10 5.78 -5.81
N MET A 511 42.56 5.11 -6.86
CA MET A 511 41.74 4.29 -7.76
C MET A 511 41.97 2.80 -7.47
N PHE A 512 40.89 2.04 -7.29
CA PHE A 512 40.89 0.59 -7.08
C PHE A 512 40.64 -0.13 -8.40
N ASP A 513 39.57 0.25 -9.10
CA ASP A 513 39.25 -0.24 -10.43
C ASP A 513 39.48 0.87 -11.46
N TYR A 514 40.36 0.64 -12.42
CA TYR A 514 40.71 1.67 -13.39
C TYR A 514 41.37 1.14 -14.65
N GLY A 515 41.29 1.95 -15.71
CA GLY A 515 41.92 1.69 -16.99
C GLY A 515 43.17 2.53 -17.25
N TRP A 516 44.06 2.02 -18.10
CA TRP A 516 45.21 2.75 -18.63
C TRP A 516 45.56 2.28 -20.05
N ILE A 517 46.38 3.06 -20.75
CA ILE A 517 46.85 2.75 -22.11
C ILE A 517 48.37 2.70 -22.10
N GLU A 518 48.94 1.61 -22.62
CA GLU A 518 50.38 1.42 -22.81
C GLU A 518 50.77 1.58 -24.29
N ASP A 519 51.93 2.20 -24.56
CA ASP A 519 52.54 2.17 -25.89
C ASP A 519 53.22 0.81 -26.18
N GLY A 520 53.70 0.62 -27.41
CA GLY A 520 54.37 -0.61 -27.81
C GLY A 520 55.68 -0.93 -27.04
N GLY A 521 56.20 -0.01 -26.24
CA GLY A 521 57.32 -0.21 -25.33
C GLY A 521 56.89 -0.57 -23.90
N GLY A 522 55.59 -0.69 -23.64
CA GLY A 522 55.02 -0.98 -22.31
C GLY A 522 54.92 0.23 -21.39
N ARG A 523 55.13 1.45 -21.89
CA ARG A 523 55.03 2.67 -21.08
C ARG A 523 53.58 3.15 -21.04
N ARG A 524 53.05 3.44 -19.85
CA ARG A 524 51.74 4.10 -19.68
C ARG A 524 51.77 5.48 -20.32
N VAL A 525 50.95 5.68 -21.35
CA VAL A 525 50.79 6.96 -22.06
C VAL A 525 49.53 7.71 -21.66
N TRP A 526 48.61 7.02 -20.99
CA TRP A 526 47.44 7.60 -20.31
C TRP A 526 46.99 6.64 -19.21
N GLU A 527 46.41 7.16 -18.13
CA GLU A 527 45.92 6.42 -16.97
C GLU A 527 44.78 7.21 -16.34
N MET A 528 43.70 6.51 -15.94
CA MET A 528 42.62 7.11 -15.16
C MET A 528 43.09 7.37 -13.73
N LYS A 529 42.98 8.62 -13.28
CA LYS A 529 43.35 9.04 -11.92
C LYS A 529 42.15 9.63 -11.19
N TYR A 530 42.11 9.47 -9.88
CA TYR A 530 41.00 9.93 -9.05
C TYR A 530 40.71 11.43 -9.23
N ASP A 531 41.74 12.27 -9.19
CA ASP A 531 41.65 13.74 -9.30
C ASP A 531 41.24 14.24 -10.69
N GLU A 532 41.32 13.37 -11.71
CA GLU A 532 40.92 13.64 -13.09
C GLU A 532 39.54 13.01 -13.43
N THR A 533 38.84 12.44 -12.45
CA THR A 533 37.52 11.80 -12.63
C THR A 533 36.39 12.60 -12.01
N ASP A 534 35.18 12.40 -12.51
CA ASP A 534 33.93 12.85 -11.92
C ASP A 534 33.23 11.68 -11.18
N PRO A 535 32.28 11.94 -10.26
CA PRO A 535 31.38 10.90 -9.75
C PRO A 535 30.55 10.29 -10.88
N ALA A 536 30.45 8.96 -10.93
CA ALA A 536 29.71 8.23 -11.96
C ALA A 536 28.24 7.94 -11.59
N GLY A 537 27.74 8.50 -10.48
CA GLY A 537 26.43 8.19 -9.92
C GLY A 537 26.40 6.92 -9.06
N GLY A 538 25.28 6.66 -8.39
CA GLY A 538 25.21 5.61 -7.38
C GLY A 538 26.07 5.92 -6.15
N ALA A 539 26.85 4.94 -5.70
CA ALA A 539 27.78 5.09 -4.58
C ALA A 539 28.88 6.13 -4.85
N ASP A 540 29.31 6.86 -3.82
CA ASP A 540 30.33 7.93 -3.90
C ASP A 540 31.68 7.47 -4.49
N LYS A 541 31.95 6.17 -4.38
CA LYS A 541 33.15 5.51 -4.89
C LYS A 541 33.14 5.24 -6.38
N ASN A 542 32.00 5.38 -7.06
CA ASN A 542 31.89 5.21 -8.49
C ASN A 542 32.47 6.43 -9.20
N ARG A 543 33.49 6.22 -10.04
CA ARG A 543 34.25 7.26 -10.74
C ARG A 543 34.15 7.07 -12.25
N ILE A 544 34.06 8.18 -12.97
CA ILE A 544 34.04 8.21 -14.43
C ILE A 544 35.07 9.20 -14.96
N PHE A 545 35.81 8.79 -15.97
CA PHE A 545 36.55 9.66 -16.86
C PHE A 545 35.89 9.61 -18.24
N ASP A 546 35.48 10.76 -18.77
CA ASP A 546 35.04 10.90 -20.15
C ASP A 546 35.77 12.10 -20.77
N GLY A 547 36.83 11.82 -21.52
CA GLY A 547 37.73 12.86 -21.99
C GLY A 547 38.44 12.53 -23.29
N VAL A 548 39.12 13.53 -23.85
CA VAL A 548 39.80 13.42 -25.15
C VAL A 548 41.31 13.44 -24.98
N ILE A 549 41.98 12.42 -25.51
CA ILE A 549 43.44 12.33 -25.60
C ILE A 549 43.89 12.33 -27.07
N THR A 550 45.18 12.53 -27.30
CA THR A 550 45.79 12.38 -28.64
C THR A 550 46.95 11.43 -28.55
N LEU A 551 46.90 10.34 -29.32
CA LEU A 551 47.98 9.37 -29.41
C LEU A 551 48.61 9.40 -30.81
N PRO A 552 49.94 9.29 -30.94
CA PRO A 552 50.60 9.19 -32.23
C PRO A 552 50.26 7.88 -32.96
N ALA A 553 50.74 7.73 -34.19
CA ALA A 553 50.69 6.44 -34.88
C ALA A 553 51.49 5.39 -34.09
N GLY A 554 50.92 4.22 -33.86
CA GLY A 554 51.55 3.22 -33.00
C GLY A 554 50.68 2.00 -32.73
N ALA A 555 51.29 1.00 -32.08
CA ALA A 555 50.58 -0.11 -31.45
C ALA A 555 50.44 0.19 -29.96
N TYR A 556 49.27 -0.12 -29.41
CA TYR A 556 48.89 0.18 -28.04
C TYR A 556 48.23 -1.02 -27.38
N VAL A 557 48.31 -1.06 -26.05
CA VAL A 557 47.59 -2.01 -25.21
C VAL A 557 46.66 -1.22 -24.29
N LEU A 558 45.36 -1.44 -24.45
CA LEU A 558 44.35 -1.02 -23.49
C LEU A 558 44.36 -1.99 -22.32
N ARG A 559 44.36 -1.48 -21.09
CA ARG A 559 44.40 -2.25 -19.85
C ARG A 559 43.28 -1.79 -18.93
N TYR A 560 42.74 -2.74 -18.17
CA TYR A 560 41.84 -2.46 -17.06
C TYR A 560 42.15 -3.43 -15.93
N ARG A 561 42.08 -2.96 -14.69
CA ARG A 561 42.22 -3.79 -13.50
C ARG A 561 41.09 -3.48 -12.53
N SER A 562 40.54 -4.51 -11.90
CA SER A 562 39.56 -4.41 -10.83
C SER A 562 40.01 -5.14 -9.56
N ASP A 563 39.42 -4.76 -8.43
CA ASP A 563 39.53 -5.45 -7.15
C ASP A 563 38.33 -6.38 -6.88
N GLY A 564 38.19 -6.85 -5.63
CA GLY A 564 37.32 -7.96 -5.29
C GLY A 564 35.89 -7.64 -4.83
N SER A 565 35.43 -6.37 -4.84
CA SER A 565 34.22 -6.03 -4.08
C SER A 565 33.11 -5.24 -4.78
N HIS A 566 33.36 -4.62 -5.93
CA HIS A 566 32.35 -3.81 -6.62
C HIS A 566 32.57 -3.85 -8.12
N SER A 567 31.84 -4.71 -8.81
CA SER A 567 32.06 -4.94 -10.23
C SER A 567 30.77 -5.24 -10.99
N TYR A 568 30.89 -5.38 -12.30
CA TYR A 568 29.73 -5.62 -13.15
C TYR A 568 28.96 -6.88 -12.72
N ASN A 569 27.67 -6.69 -12.43
CA ASN A 569 26.74 -7.69 -11.88
C ASN A 569 27.03 -8.19 -10.45
N ASP A 570 27.98 -7.58 -9.73
CA ASP A 570 28.28 -7.91 -8.33
C ASP A 570 28.65 -6.64 -7.54
N TRP A 571 27.63 -5.80 -7.33
CA TRP A 571 27.77 -4.50 -6.71
C TRP A 571 27.54 -4.60 -5.19
N ASN A 572 28.57 -4.33 -4.37
CA ASN A 572 28.39 -4.24 -2.91
C ASN A 572 27.69 -2.96 -2.41
N ASP A 573 27.35 -2.05 -3.31
CA ASP A 573 26.65 -0.78 -3.05
C ASP A 573 25.89 -0.35 -4.32
N ASP A 574 25.30 0.84 -4.36
CA ASP A 574 24.61 1.33 -5.54
C ASP A 574 25.53 1.44 -6.77
N PRO A 575 25.15 0.84 -7.92
CA PRO A 575 25.98 0.80 -9.12
C PRO A 575 26.10 2.20 -9.74
N PRO A 576 27.11 2.44 -10.61
CA PRO A 576 27.20 3.67 -11.39
C PRO A 576 25.94 3.88 -12.25
N ASP A 577 25.73 5.11 -12.71
CA ASP A 577 24.60 5.46 -13.57
C ASP A 577 24.53 4.57 -14.81
N ASP A 578 25.67 4.30 -15.44
CA ASP A 578 25.84 3.35 -16.54
C ASP A 578 26.71 2.14 -16.12
N PRO A 579 26.10 1.11 -15.51
CA PRO A 579 26.77 -0.12 -15.10
C PRO A 579 27.39 -0.88 -16.28
N GLU A 580 26.85 -0.71 -17.48
CA GLU A 580 27.31 -1.43 -18.65
C GLU A 580 28.70 -0.95 -19.12
N SER A 581 29.07 0.27 -18.73
CA SER A 581 30.36 0.88 -19.04
C SER A 581 31.44 0.61 -17.98
N TRP A 582 31.19 -0.22 -16.95
CA TRP A 582 32.21 -0.60 -15.96
C TRP A 582 33.41 -1.25 -16.65
N GLY A 583 34.53 -0.55 -16.65
CA GLY A 583 35.60 -0.84 -17.59
C GLY A 583 36.17 0.40 -18.30
N ILE A 584 36.72 0.18 -19.49
CA ILE A 584 37.29 1.23 -20.33
C ILE A 584 37.01 1.00 -21.82
N ALA A 585 36.56 2.05 -22.51
CA ALA A 585 36.36 2.09 -23.95
C ALA A 585 37.09 3.27 -24.59
N VAL A 586 37.62 3.05 -25.79
CA VAL A 586 38.36 4.04 -26.56
C VAL A 586 37.71 4.20 -27.92
N PHE A 587 37.38 5.44 -28.28
CA PHE A 587 36.70 5.78 -29.52
C PHE A 587 37.55 6.74 -30.34
N ARG A 588 37.60 6.52 -31.65
CA ARG A 588 38.22 7.45 -32.60
C ARG A 588 37.24 8.57 -32.90
N MET A 589 37.60 9.79 -32.53
CA MET A 589 36.84 10.96 -32.93
C MET A 589 37.12 11.27 -34.40
N THR A 590 36.11 11.18 -35.26
CA THR A 590 36.29 11.71 -36.62
C THR A 590 36.12 13.23 -36.62
N ARG A 591 36.92 13.91 -37.45
CA ARG A 591 36.97 15.37 -37.51
C ARG A 591 35.59 15.94 -37.88
N ARG A 592 35.10 16.89 -37.08
CA ARG A 592 34.17 17.92 -37.57
C ARG A 592 34.94 18.93 -38.42
#